data_AF-A0AA38H8Q8-F1
#
_entry.id   AF-A0AA38H8Q8-F1
#
_cell.length_a   1.000
_cell.length_b   1.000
_cell.length_c   1.000
_cell.angle_alpha   90.00
_cell.angle_beta   90.00
_cell.angle_gamma   90.00
#
_symmetry.space_group_name_H-M   'P 1'
#
loop_
_entity.id
_entity.type
_entity.pdbx_description
1 polymer ?
#
loop_
_entity_poly.entity_id
_entity_poly.type
_entity_poly.pdbx_seq_one_letter_code
_entity_poly.pdbx_strand_id
1 'polypeptide(L)'
;MFGLDETFLALRSTLRSVTICSLLIFAHVILVTMAVAPRELFEAYPELSRAVKLLSGMTFLTLLWKVFILFELADLAPAPYAARAEAVDEKAGLEVEADIVDDDAKAAEGGHVYTRTGSEVVMGTLALAGWAYCVPSAMTIFQILSARLVKELVLLPISYGLAVSSLAISQILLLAQLYRLRHTRAAGTKLWTARTGHWDVRVKLGRERAGEMA
;
A
#
# COMPACT_ATOMS: atom_id res chain seq x y z
N MET A 1 -18.12 -1.77 -22.35
CA MET A 1 -16.69 -1.41 -22.52
C MET A 1 -16.00 -1.64 -21.17
N PHE A 2 -15.83 -2.91 -20.77
CA PHE A 2 -15.53 -3.32 -19.38
C PHE A 2 -14.11 -3.92 -19.16
N GLY A 3 -13.19 -3.87 -20.14
CA GLY A 3 -11.91 -4.61 -20.05
C GLY A 3 -10.68 -3.85 -19.53
N LEU A 4 -10.72 -2.52 -19.47
CA LEU A 4 -9.53 -1.70 -19.17
C LEU A 4 -9.29 -1.48 -17.66
N ASP A 5 -10.35 -1.45 -16.86
CA ASP A 5 -10.25 -1.15 -15.43
C ASP A 5 -9.79 -2.37 -14.62
N GLU A 6 -10.28 -3.57 -14.95
CA GLU A 6 -9.88 -4.83 -14.29
C GLU A 6 -8.42 -5.20 -14.56
N THR A 7 -7.99 -5.08 -15.82
CA THR A 7 -6.60 -5.37 -16.22
C THR A 7 -5.61 -4.40 -15.57
N PHE A 8 -6.00 -3.13 -15.46
CA PHE A 8 -5.19 -2.11 -14.77
C PHE A 8 -5.10 -2.36 -13.26
N LEU A 9 -6.21 -2.74 -12.61
CA LEU A 9 -6.24 -3.09 -11.20
C LEU A 9 -5.35 -4.32 -10.91
N ALA A 10 -5.46 -5.36 -11.74
CA ALA A 10 -4.65 -6.57 -11.62
C ALA A 10 -3.15 -6.29 -11.79
N LEU A 11 -2.78 -5.44 -12.76
CA LEU A 11 -1.40 -5.02 -12.97
C LEU A 11 -0.85 -4.25 -11.76
N ARG A 12 -1.64 -3.30 -11.20
CA ARG A 12 -1.23 -2.55 -10.01
C ARG A 12 -1.08 -3.42 -8.79
N SER A 13 -1.97 -4.39 -8.59
CA SER A 13 -1.85 -5.38 -7.52
C SER A 13 -0.56 -6.19 -7.68
N THR A 14 -0.29 -6.69 -8.88
CA THR A 14 0.94 -7.43 -9.20
C THR A 14 2.20 -6.60 -8.90
N LEU A 15 2.25 -5.34 -9.35
CA LEU A 15 3.40 -4.47 -9.11
C LEU A 15 3.62 -4.18 -7.62
N ARG A 16 2.55 -4.01 -6.84
CA ARG A 16 2.65 -3.86 -5.38
C ARG A 16 3.22 -5.12 -4.72
N SER A 17 2.72 -6.29 -5.10
CA SER A 17 3.24 -7.57 -4.60
C SER A 17 4.70 -7.76 -4.96
N VAL A 18 5.10 -7.46 -6.20
CA VAL A 18 6.51 -7.49 -6.63
C VAL A 18 7.35 -6.52 -5.78
N THR A 19 6.89 -5.29 -5.57
CA THR A 19 7.59 -4.31 -4.74
C THR A 19 7.82 -4.85 -3.33
N ILE A 20 6.77 -5.38 -2.68
CA ILE A 20 6.83 -5.91 -1.31
C ILE A 20 7.78 -7.11 -1.25
N CYS A 21 7.62 -8.09 -2.13
CA CYS A 21 8.47 -9.28 -2.16
C CYS A 21 9.94 -8.91 -2.40
N SER A 22 10.23 -8.01 -3.35
CA SER A 22 11.59 -7.55 -3.61
C SER A 22 12.19 -6.82 -2.42
N LEU A 23 11.43 -5.98 -1.71
CA LEU A 23 11.89 -5.30 -0.49
C LEU A 23 12.15 -6.27 0.66
N LEU A 24 11.31 -7.30 0.83
CA LEU A 24 11.51 -8.33 1.85
C LEU A 24 12.76 -9.18 1.57
N ILE A 25 12.96 -9.58 0.31
CA ILE A 25 14.18 -10.30 -0.11
C ILE A 25 15.40 -9.41 0.12
N PHE A 26 15.35 -8.16 -0.32
CA PHE A 26 16.44 -7.20 -0.14
C PHE A 26 16.80 -7.01 1.34
N ALA A 27 15.81 -6.76 2.19
CA ALA A 27 16.00 -6.61 3.63
C ALA A 27 16.57 -7.88 4.27
N HIS A 28 16.07 -9.05 3.88
CA HIS A 28 16.55 -10.33 4.39
C HIS A 28 18.01 -10.57 4.02
N VAL A 29 18.38 -10.38 2.76
CA VAL A 29 19.77 -10.56 2.29
C VAL A 29 20.70 -9.57 3.01
N ILE A 30 20.31 -8.31 3.18
CA ILE A 30 21.09 -7.35 3.98
C ILE A 30 21.26 -7.85 5.42
N LEU A 31 20.17 -8.24 6.08
CA LEU A 31 20.19 -8.69 7.47
C LEU A 31 21.12 -9.89 7.68
N VAL A 32 20.95 -10.93 6.87
CA VAL A 32 21.77 -12.16 6.94
C VAL A 32 23.23 -11.84 6.64
N THR A 33 23.49 -11.04 5.60
CA THR A 33 24.86 -10.68 5.24
C THR A 33 25.54 -9.89 6.35
N MET A 34 24.83 -8.95 6.98
CA MET A 34 25.36 -8.16 8.10
C MET A 34 25.56 -9.00 9.36
N ALA A 35 24.71 -10.00 9.61
CA ALA A 35 24.84 -10.88 10.77
C ALA A 35 26.08 -11.80 10.67
N VAL A 36 26.46 -12.19 9.45
CA VAL A 36 27.59 -13.08 9.19
C VAL A 36 28.89 -12.30 8.91
N ALA A 37 28.80 -11.00 8.63
CA ALA A 37 29.97 -10.17 8.32
C ALA A 37 30.97 -10.10 9.50
N PRO A 38 32.29 -10.25 9.24
CA PRO A 38 33.31 -10.09 10.28
C PRO A 38 33.27 -8.69 10.90
N ARG A 39 33.52 -8.59 12.22
CA ARG A 39 33.53 -7.29 12.93
C ARG A 39 34.56 -6.29 12.36
N GLU A 40 35.71 -6.82 11.92
CA GLU A 40 36.78 -6.07 11.27
C GLU A 40 36.31 -5.30 10.03
N LEU A 41 35.28 -5.79 9.34
CA LEU A 41 34.68 -5.11 8.19
C LEU A 41 34.02 -3.79 8.61
N PHE A 42 33.35 -3.76 9.76
CA PHE A 42 32.69 -2.57 10.26
C PHE A 42 33.67 -1.54 10.82
N GLU A 43 34.80 -2.00 11.36
CA GLU A 43 35.89 -1.14 11.81
C GLU A 43 36.62 -0.50 10.63
N ALA A 44 36.86 -1.28 9.56
CA ALA A 44 37.51 -0.78 8.33
C ALA A 44 36.60 0.15 7.50
N TYR A 45 35.28 -0.01 7.57
CA TYR A 45 34.32 0.74 6.76
C TYR A 45 33.16 1.30 7.60
N PRO A 46 33.35 2.43 8.31
CA PRO A 46 32.29 3.05 9.11
C PRO A 46 31.08 3.48 8.27
N GLU A 47 31.30 3.85 7.01
CA GLU A 47 30.24 4.22 6.06
C GLU A 47 29.29 3.04 5.74
N LEU A 48 29.74 1.79 5.89
CA LEU A 48 28.90 0.61 5.70
C LEU A 48 27.76 0.59 6.73
N SER A 49 28.07 0.87 8.01
CA SER A 49 27.06 0.91 9.07
C SER A 49 26.00 1.98 8.80
N ARG A 50 26.44 3.15 8.32
CA ARG A 50 25.53 4.24 7.96
C ARG A 50 24.64 3.88 6.78
N ALA A 51 25.23 3.34 5.72
CA ALA A 51 24.52 2.93 4.51
C ALA A 51 23.44 1.86 4.81
N VAL A 52 23.79 0.86 5.62
CA VAL A 52 22.87 -0.20 6.05
C VAL A 52 21.71 0.39 6.83
N LYS A 53 21.97 1.24 7.84
CA LYS A 53 20.92 1.89 8.63
C LYS A 53 19.97 2.71 7.76
N LEU A 54 20.52 3.48 6.82
CA LEU A 54 19.73 4.29 5.90
C LEU A 54 18.82 3.43 5.02
N LEU A 55 19.37 2.38 4.40
CA LEU A 55 18.61 1.48 3.52
C LEU A 55 17.59 0.64 4.29
N SER A 56 17.92 0.17 5.49
CA SER A 56 16.96 -0.52 6.35
C SER A 56 15.81 0.39 6.75
N GLY A 57 16.09 1.65 7.12
CA GLY A 57 15.07 2.66 7.41
C GLY A 57 14.18 2.94 6.20
N MET A 58 14.77 3.11 5.01
CA MET A 58 14.02 3.35 3.78
C MET A 58 13.15 2.16 3.39
N THR A 59 13.67 0.94 3.56
CA THR A 59 12.92 -0.30 3.31
C THR A 59 11.74 -0.42 4.25
N PHE A 60 11.97 -0.19 5.56
CA PHE A 60 10.91 -0.20 6.56
C PHE A 60 9.82 0.83 6.27
N LEU A 61 10.17 2.09 5.99
CA LEU A 61 9.19 3.14 5.67
C LEU A 61 8.39 2.81 4.42
N THR A 62 9.04 2.26 3.38
CA THR A 62 8.36 1.86 2.15
C THR A 62 7.41 0.70 2.39
N LEU A 63 7.84 -0.32 3.14
CA LEU A 63 6.98 -1.46 3.51
C LEU A 63 5.79 -1.02 4.36
N LEU A 64 6.04 -0.19 5.38
CA LEU A 64 4.99 0.34 6.25
C LEU A 64 3.92 1.08 5.43
N TRP A 65 4.35 1.95 4.51
CA TRP A 65 3.44 2.63 3.59
C TRP A 65 2.65 1.65 2.71
N LYS A 66 3.29 0.63 2.13
CA LYS A 66 2.61 -0.38 1.31
C LYS A 66 1.62 -1.22 2.12
N VAL A 67 1.92 -1.53 3.39
CA VAL A 67 1.01 -2.25 4.29
C VAL A 67 -0.26 -1.44 4.57
N PHE A 68 -0.13 -0.13 4.82
CA PHE A 68 -1.31 0.74 4.97
C PHE A 68 -2.19 0.75 3.72
N ILE A 69 -1.59 0.76 2.51
CA ILE A 69 -2.35 0.62 1.26
C ILE A 69 -3.06 -0.74 1.21
N LEU A 70 -2.41 -1.83 1.62
CA LEU A 70 -3.02 -3.16 1.63
C LEU A 70 -4.20 -3.25 2.62
N PHE A 71 -4.09 -2.68 3.81
CA PHE A 71 -5.20 -2.64 4.75
C PHE A 71 -6.40 -1.90 4.18
N GLU A 72 -6.17 -0.74 3.57
CA GLU A 72 -7.25 0.00 2.94
C GLU A 72 -7.88 -0.73 1.74
N LEU A 73 -7.08 -1.48 0.96
CA LEU A 73 -7.61 -2.33 -0.10
C LEU A 73 -8.38 -3.54 0.42
N ALA A 74 -7.99 -4.10 1.57
CA ALA A 74 -8.71 -5.18 2.21
C ALA A 74 -10.07 -4.70 2.74
N ASP A 75 -10.11 -3.48 3.29
CA ASP A 75 -11.36 -2.83 3.74
C ASP A 75 -12.30 -2.49 2.56
N LEU A 76 -11.76 -2.36 1.34
CA LEU A 76 -12.52 -2.13 0.11
C LEU A 76 -13.19 -3.38 -0.46
N ALA A 77 -12.79 -4.59 -0.03
CA ALA A 77 -13.46 -5.80 -0.49
C ALA A 77 -14.93 -5.71 -0.06
N PRO A 78 -15.91 -5.91 -0.98
CA PRO A 78 -17.32 -5.75 -0.66
C PRO A 78 -17.61 -6.60 0.56
N ALA A 79 -17.93 -5.94 1.66
CA ALA A 79 -18.25 -6.63 2.89
C ALA A 79 -19.37 -7.63 2.54
N PRO A 80 -19.24 -8.92 2.91
CA PRO A 80 -20.28 -9.92 2.61
C PRO A 80 -21.66 -9.54 3.16
N TYR A 81 -21.75 -8.48 3.96
CA TYR A 81 -22.97 -7.83 4.41
C TYR A 81 -23.83 -7.24 3.28
N ALA A 82 -23.26 -6.72 2.18
CA ALA A 82 -24.07 -6.22 1.05
C ALA A 82 -24.77 -7.38 0.32
N ALA A 83 -24.02 -8.44 0.01
CA ALA A 83 -24.58 -9.66 -0.58
C ALA A 83 -25.52 -10.41 0.39
N ARG A 84 -25.33 -10.27 1.71
CA ARG A 84 -26.22 -10.87 2.72
C ARG A 84 -27.50 -10.07 2.93
N ALA A 85 -27.48 -8.75 2.73
CA ALA A 85 -28.68 -7.92 2.71
C ALA A 85 -29.55 -8.28 1.50
N GLU A 86 -28.96 -8.39 0.30
CA GLU A 86 -29.66 -8.82 -0.92
C GLU A 86 -30.19 -10.25 -0.81
N ALA A 87 -29.42 -11.18 -0.24
CA ALA A 87 -29.85 -12.58 -0.08
C ALA A 87 -30.91 -12.81 1.02
N VAL A 88 -31.04 -11.90 1.99
CA VAL A 88 -32.11 -11.95 3.00
C VAL A 88 -33.41 -11.37 2.44
N ASP A 89 -33.32 -10.35 1.58
CA ASP A 89 -34.47 -9.74 0.90
C ASP A 89 -35.14 -10.72 -0.07
N GLU A 90 -34.35 -11.47 -0.84
CA GLU A 90 -34.86 -12.46 -1.81
C GLU A 90 -35.56 -13.67 -1.15
N LYS A 91 -35.15 -14.07 0.06
CA LYS A 91 -35.71 -15.23 0.75
C LYS A 91 -36.91 -14.93 1.65
N ALA A 92 -37.09 -13.68 2.09
CA ALA A 92 -38.10 -13.36 3.07
C ALA A 92 -39.45 -12.98 2.46
N GLY A 93 -39.52 -12.55 1.20
CA GLY A 93 -40.76 -12.06 0.57
C GLY A 93 -41.44 -10.92 1.35
N LEU A 94 -40.71 -10.34 2.31
CA LEU A 94 -41.09 -9.16 3.06
C LEU A 94 -40.49 -8.00 2.30
N GLU A 95 -41.33 -7.09 1.83
CA GLU A 95 -40.93 -5.71 1.61
C GLU A 95 -40.52 -5.16 2.98
N VAL A 96 -39.28 -5.45 3.40
CA VAL A 96 -38.65 -4.68 4.45
C VAL A 96 -38.42 -3.35 3.78
N GLU A 97 -39.27 -2.37 4.08
CA GLU A 97 -38.95 -0.96 3.92
C GLU A 97 -37.75 -0.71 4.84
N ALA A 98 -36.60 -1.15 4.33
CA ALA A 98 -35.33 -1.01 4.96
C ALA A 98 -35.06 0.47 4.81
N ASP A 99 -35.45 1.22 5.83
CA ASP A 99 -34.89 2.52 6.18
C ASP A 99 -33.40 2.31 6.58
N ILE A 100 -32.67 1.56 5.75
CA ILE A 100 -31.25 1.71 5.53
C ILE A 100 -31.18 3.12 5.01
N VAL A 101 -31.00 4.03 5.95
CA VAL A 101 -30.77 5.43 5.72
C VAL A 101 -29.79 5.50 4.56
N ASP A 102 -30.26 6.00 3.43
CA ASP A 102 -29.53 6.11 2.16
C ASP A 102 -28.19 6.87 2.35
N ASP A 103 -28.02 7.52 3.50
CA ASP A 103 -26.78 8.10 4.01
C ASP A 103 -25.68 7.07 4.34
N ASP A 104 -25.97 5.86 4.81
CA ASP A 104 -24.95 4.88 5.20
C ASP A 104 -24.34 4.16 3.98
N ALA A 105 -25.15 3.91 2.93
CA ALA A 105 -24.65 3.42 1.63
C ALA A 105 -23.87 4.52 0.89
N LYS A 106 -24.32 5.77 0.92
CA LYS A 106 -23.55 6.92 0.40
C LYS A 106 -22.31 7.25 1.24
N ALA A 107 -22.30 6.91 2.54
CA ALA A 107 -21.12 7.01 3.38
C ALA A 107 -20.09 5.90 3.08
N ALA A 108 -20.54 4.73 2.61
CA ALA A 108 -19.68 3.62 2.21
C ALA A 108 -18.85 3.89 0.96
N GLU A 109 -19.35 4.70 0.02
CA GLU A 109 -18.57 5.18 -1.12
C GLU A 109 -17.50 6.25 -0.75
N GLY A 110 -17.48 6.70 0.51
CA GLY A 110 -16.85 7.95 0.90
C GLY A 110 -15.55 7.86 1.70
N GLY A 111 -15.16 6.71 2.26
CA GLY A 111 -14.11 6.61 3.31
C GLY A 111 -12.78 6.04 2.84
N HIS A 112 -12.02 6.77 1.99
CA HIS A 112 -10.74 6.28 1.46
C HIS A 112 -9.64 7.36 1.57
N VAL A 113 -8.47 7.01 2.10
CA VAL A 113 -7.37 7.96 2.42
C VAL A 113 -6.11 7.68 1.61
N TYR A 114 -5.71 6.43 1.41
CA TYR A 114 -4.45 5.98 0.78
C TYR A 114 -4.63 5.22 -0.55
N THR A 115 -5.85 4.82 -0.90
CA THR A 115 -6.20 4.28 -2.23
C THR A 115 -6.71 5.34 -3.20
N ARG A 116 -6.92 6.57 -2.71
CA ARG A 116 -7.13 7.74 -3.57
C ARG A 116 -5.81 8.16 -4.20
N THR A 117 -5.84 8.30 -5.53
CA THR A 117 -4.70 8.55 -6.41
C THR A 117 -3.80 9.72 -5.96
N GLY A 118 -4.32 10.73 -5.27
CA GLY A 118 -3.54 11.89 -4.81
C GLY A 118 -2.49 11.57 -3.73
N SER A 119 -2.90 11.02 -2.59
CA SER A 119 -1.99 10.70 -1.48
C SER A 119 -1.01 9.59 -1.84
N GLU A 120 -1.47 8.59 -2.60
CA GLU A 120 -0.61 7.53 -3.14
C GLU A 120 0.47 8.10 -4.06
N VAL A 121 0.14 9.11 -4.88
CA VAL A 121 1.11 9.79 -5.75
C VAL A 121 2.11 10.61 -4.95
N VAL A 122 1.69 11.33 -3.92
CA VAL A 122 2.61 12.09 -3.07
C VAL A 122 3.58 11.14 -2.36
N MET A 123 3.06 10.12 -1.69
CA MET A 123 3.88 9.14 -0.97
C MET A 123 4.77 8.33 -1.91
N GLY A 124 4.28 7.96 -3.10
CA GLY A 124 5.07 7.27 -4.12
C GLY A 124 6.20 8.13 -4.68
N THR A 125 5.95 9.42 -4.89
CA THR A 125 7.00 10.38 -5.29
C THR A 125 8.05 10.54 -4.20
N LEU A 126 7.63 10.70 -2.94
CA LEU A 126 8.55 10.79 -1.80
C LEU A 126 9.37 9.51 -1.63
N ALA A 127 8.74 8.35 -1.80
CA ALA A 127 9.44 7.07 -1.76
C ALA A 127 10.49 6.98 -2.87
N LEU A 128 10.15 7.33 -4.13
CA LEU A 128 11.12 7.35 -5.23
C LEU A 128 12.29 8.30 -4.96
N ALA A 129 12.01 9.50 -4.48
CA ALA A 129 13.04 10.48 -4.13
C ALA A 129 13.96 9.95 -3.02
N GLY A 130 13.39 9.30 -1.99
CA GLY A 130 14.15 8.65 -0.93
C GLY A 130 15.03 7.51 -1.45
N TRP A 131 14.50 6.66 -2.34
CA TRP A 131 15.27 5.58 -2.97
C TRP A 131 16.39 6.12 -3.86
N ALA A 132 16.12 7.18 -4.63
CA ALA A 132 17.13 7.86 -5.45
C ALA A 132 18.25 8.45 -4.57
N TYR A 133 17.90 9.05 -3.43
CA TYR A 133 18.88 9.54 -2.45
C TYR A 133 19.73 8.41 -1.85
N CYS A 134 19.15 7.22 -1.66
CA CYS A 134 19.85 6.06 -1.12
C CYS A 134 20.75 5.32 -2.13
N VAL A 135 20.75 5.69 -3.42
CA VAL A 135 21.55 5.03 -4.47
C VAL A 135 23.04 4.95 -4.12
N PRO A 136 23.72 6.03 -3.69
CA PRO A 136 25.14 5.96 -3.33
C PRO A 136 25.41 4.97 -2.20
N SER A 137 24.55 4.98 -1.17
CA SER A 137 24.63 4.04 -0.05
C SER A 137 24.44 2.59 -0.50
N ALA A 138 23.51 2.33 -1.41
CA ALA A 138 23.32 1.00 -2.00
C ALA A 138 24.57 0.56 -2.76
N MET A 139 25.15 1.43 -3.58
CA MET A 139 26.37 1.12 -4.32
C MET A 139 27.56 0.85 -3.41
N THR A 140 27.72 1.58 -2.30
CA THR A 140 28.75 1.30 -1.29
C THR A 140 28.59 -0.11 -0.71
N ILE A 141 27.37 -0.49 -0.33
CA ILE A 141 27.07 -1.84 0.15
C ILE A 141 27.43 -2.87 -0.92
N PHE A 142 27.02 -2.64 -2.17
CA PHE A 142 27.24 -3.57 -3.27
C PHE A 142 28.72 -3.79 -3.51
N GLN A 143 29.53 -2.72 -3.54
CA GLN A 143 30.96 -2.79 -3.79
C GLN A 143 31.72 -3.50 -2.65
N ILE A 144 31.45 -3.11 -1.40
CA ILE A 144 32.18 -3.66 -0.24
C ILE A 144 31.86 -5.14 -0.06
N LEU A 145 30.57 -5.50 -0.15
CA LEU A 145 30.14 -6.87 0.10
C LEU A 145 30.44 -7.79 -1.10
N SER A 146 30.29 -7.33 -2.34
CA SER A 146 30.54 -8.19 -3.53
C SER A 146 32.01 -8.60 -3.65
N ALA A 147 32.93 -7.76 -3.16
CA ALA A 147 34.35 -8.08 -3.12
C ALA A 147 34.70 -9.20 -2.12
N ARG A 148 33.80 -9.53 -1.17
CA ARG A 148 34.09 -10.38 -0.02
C ARG A 148 33.19 -11.64 0.07
N LEU A 149 31.95 -11.59 -0.44
CA LEU A 149 30.98 -12.69 -0.37
C LEU A 149 30.46 -13.05 -1.78
N VAL A 150 30.79 -14.25 -2.25
CA VAL A 150 30.93 -14.52 -3.71
C VAL A 150 29.69 -15.12 -4.40
N LYS A 151 28.58 -15.47 -3.71
CA LYS A 151 27.43 -16.13 -4.40
C LYS A 151 26.04 -15.61 -4.06
N GLU A 152 25.68 -15.44 -2.80
CA GLU A 152 24.31 -15.00 -2.42
C GLU A 152 24.07 -13.50 -2.69
N LEU A 153 25.15 -12.77 -2.97
CA LEU A 153 25.09 -11.33 -3.12
C LEU A 153 24.52 -10.83 -4.43
N VAL A 154 24.40 -11.70 -5.44
CA VAL A 154 23.79 -11.34 -6.73
C VAL A 154 22.31 -10.97 -6.55
N LEU A 155 21.66 -11.53 -5.51
CA LEU A 155 20.27 -11.22 -5.17
C LEU A 155 20.09 -9.78 -4.69
N LEU A 156 21.13 -9.16 -4.13
CA LEU A 156 21.05 -7.85 -3.51
C LEU A 156 20.85 -6.71 -4.52
N PRO A 157 21.63 -6.57 -5.61
CA PRO A 157 21.34 -5.59 -6.67
C PRO A 157 20.09 -5.93 -7.47
N ILE A 158 19.77 -7.22 -7.66
CA ILE A 158 18.56 -7.64 -8.38
C ILE A 158 17.30 -7.24 -7.61
N SER A 159 17.23 -7.57 -6.31
CA SER A 159 16.08 -7.24 -5.47
C SER A 159 15.92 -5.73 -5.29
N TYR A 160 17.03 -4.98 -5.12
CA TYR A 160 17.01 -3.52 -5.14
C TYR A 160 16.45 -2.96 -6.45
N GLY A 161 16.97 -3.42 -7.59
CA GLY A 161 16.55 -2.98 -8.92
C GLY A 161 15.08 -3.27 -9.19
N LEU A 162 14.60 -4.46 -8.81
CA LEU A 162 13.19 -4.84 -8.94
C LEU A 162 12.28 -3.98 -8.04
N ALA A 163 12.68 -3.72 -6.79
CA ALA A 163 11.91 -2.88 -5.89
C ALA A 163 11.78 -1.44 -6.42
N VAL A 164 12.88 -0.82 -6.84
CA VAL A 164 12.87 0.56 -7.37
C VAL A 164 12.11 0.62 -8.71
N SER A 165 12.33 -0.34 -9.61
CA SER A 165 11.65 -0.36 -10.92
C SER A 165 10.15 -0.57 -10.78
N SER A 166 9.71 -1.50 -9.95
CA SER A 166 8.29 -1.74 -9.71
C SER A 166 7.60 -0.53 -9.06
N LEU A 167 8.28 0.16 -8.15
CA LEU A 167 7.79 1.39 -7.54
C LEU A 167 7.70 2.54 -8.55
N ALA A 168 8.70 2.68 -9.43
CA ALA A 168 8.70 3.67 -10.52
C ALA A 168 7.58 3.42 -11.54
N ILE A 169 7.42 2.17 -11.99
CA ILE A 169 6.35 1.79 -12.92
C ILE A 169 4.98 2.04 -12.27
N SER A 170 4.81 1.67 -11.00
CA SER A 170 3.57 1.95 -10.25
C SER A 170 3.24 3.45 -10.22
N GLN A 171 4.26 4.29 -10.03
CA GLN A 171 4.11 5.74 -10.00
C GLN A 171 3.75 6.32 -11.37
N ILE A 172 4.38 5.82 -12.45
CA ILE A 172 4.07 6.23 -13.82
C ILE A 172 2.61 5.87 -14.17
N LEU A 173 2.16 4.67 -13.81
CA LEU A 173 0.77 4.24 -14.04
C LEU A 173 -0.23 5.11 -13.27
N LEU A 174 0.09 5.46 -12.02
CA LEU A 174 -0.71 6.37 -11.21
C LEU A 174 -0.83 7.77 -11.83
N LEU A 175 0.28 8.34 -12.27
CA LEU A 175 0.30 9.65 -12.94
C LEU A 175 -0.44 9.62 -14.27
N ALA A 176 -0.30 8.54 -15.05
CA ALA A 176 -1.04 8.35 -16.30
C ALA A 176 -2.55 8.28 -16.05
N GLN A 177 -2.98 7.61 -14.98
CA GLN A 177 -4.39 7.55 -14.59
C GLN A 177 -4.91 8.94 -14.17
N LEU A 178 -4.16 9.66 -13.34
CA LEU A 178 -4.51 11.03 -12.95
C LEU A 178 -4.61 11.97 -14.16
N TYR A 179 -3.68 11.86 -15.09
CA TYR A 179 -3.68 12.63 -16.33
C TYR A 179 -4.94 12.36 -17.16
N ARG A 180 -5.32 11.09 -17.31
CA ARG A 180 -6.57 10.70 -18.00
C ARG A 180 -7.81 11.24 -17.30
N LEU A 181 -7.89 11.11 -15.97
CA LEU A 181 -9.02 11.60 -15.17
C LEU A 181 -9.16 13.13 -15.18
N ARG A 182 -8.05 13.86 -15.26
CA ARG A 182 -8.07 15.33 -15.40
C ARG A 182 -8.70 15.77 -16.71
N HIS A 183 -8.47 15.03 -17.80
CA HIS A 183 -9.01 15.35 -19.12
C HIS A 183 -10.51 15.06 -19.24
N THR A 184 -11.09 14.22 -18.38
CA THR A 184 -12.53 13.90 -18.43
C THR A 184 -13.44 14.85 -17.63
N ARG A 185 -12.92 16.00 -17.14
CA ARG A 185 -13.67 17.09 -16.43
C ARG A 185 -14.49 16.71 -15.18
N ALA A 186 -14.57 15.44 -14.80
CA ALA A 186 -15.40 14.98 -13.67
C ALA A 186 -14.73 15.10 -12.27
N ALA A 187 -13.48 15.58 -12.19
CA ALA A 187 -12.61 15.36 -11.02
C ALA A 187 -12.29 16.62 -10.18
N GLY A 188 -13.24 17.56 -10.04
CA GLY A 188 -12.95 18.89 -9.46
C GLY A 188 -12.61 18.92 -7.96
N THR A 189 -13.19 18.04 -7.14
CA THR A 189 -13.06 18.14 -5.67
C THR A 189 -13.02 16.78 -4.94
N LYS A 190 -13.60 15.74 -5.53
CA LYS A 190 -13.59 14.36 -4.96
C LYS A 190 -12.23 13.65 -5.02
N LEU A 191 -11.23 14.22 -5.70
CA LEU A 191 -9.90 13.61 -5.81
C LEU A 191 -9.07 13.75 -4.52
N TRP A 192 -9.38 14.75 -3.69
CA TRP A 192 -8.53 15.20 -2.57
C TRP A 192 -9.15 15.03 -1.18
N THR A 193 -10.43 14.65 -1.07
CA THR A 193 -11.06 14.48 0.23
C THR A 193 -10.60 13.16 0.88
N ALA A 194 -9.58 13.21 1.72
CA ALA A 194 -9.31 12.13 2.66
C ALA A 194 -10.49 12.07 3.65
N ARG A 195 -11.22 10.96 3.67
CA ARG A 195 -12.17 10.65 4.73
C ARG A 195 -11.68 9.38 5.38
N THR A 196 -11.49 9.42 6.70
CA THR A 196 -11.19 8.27 7.53
C THR A 196 -12.18 7.15 7.18
N GLY A 197 -11.67 5.94 6.92
CA GLY A 197 -12.49 4.77 6.61
C GLY A 197 -13.54 4.50 7.69
N HIS A 198 -14.36 3.47 7.49
CA HIS A 198 -15.50 3.04 8.31
C HIS A 198 -15.25 2.73 9.81
N TRP A 199 -14.18 3.25 10.40
CA TRP A 199 -13.86 3.16 11.82
C TRP A 199 -14.84 3.90 12.73
N ASP A 200 -15.73 4.73 12.16
CA ASP A 200 -16.84 5.35 12.88
C ASP A 200 -17.99 4.35 13.02
N VAL A 201 -17.73 3.20 13.66
CA VAL A 201 -18.79 2.31 14.12
C VAL A 201 -19.51 3.04 15.24
N ARG A 202 -20.52 3.84 14.87
CA ARG A 202 -21.50 4.35 15.81
C ARG A 202 -22.32 3.16 16.29
N VAL A 203 -21.84 2.49 17.33
CA VAL A 203 -22.62 1.52 18.10
C VAL A 203 -23.79 2.29 18.69
N LYS A 204 -24.94 2.28 17.99
CA LYS A 204 -26.21 2.68 18.59
C LYS A 204 -26.52 1.63 19.63
N LEU A 205 -26.14 1.89 20.88
CA LEU A 205 -26.66 1.16 22.03
C LEU A 205 -28.18 1.27 21.94
N GLY A 206 -28.83 0.16 21.64
CA GLY A 206 -30.28 0.08 21.59
C GLY A 206 -30.81 0.62 22.90
N ARG A 207 -31.54 1.73 22.82
CA ARG A 207 -32.32 2.23 23.95
C ARG A 207 -33.34 1.14 24.22
N GLU A 208 -33.09 0.32 25.25
CA GLU A 208 -34.07 -0.66 25.73
C GLU A 208 -35.41 0.06 25.82
N ARG A 209 -36.44 -0.54 25.22
CA ARG A 209 -37.85 -0.17 25.44
C ARG A 209 -38.22 -0.49 26.90
N ALA A 210 -37.66 0.26 27.83
CA ALA A 210 -38.17 0.36 29.19
C ALA A 210 -39.31 1.39 29.14
N GLY A 211 -40.48 0.99 28.65
CA GLY A 211 -41.61 1.91 28.50
C GLY A 211 -42.89 1.36 27.90
N GLU A 212 -43.04 0.04 27.69
CA GLU A 212 -44.32 -0.58 27.31
C GLU A 212 -44.68 -1.67 28.33
N MET A 213 -44.74 -1.30 29.60
CA MET A 213 -45.55 -1.98 30.62
C MET A 213 -46.02 -0.92 31.62
N ALA A 214 -46.99 -0.11 31.20
CA ALA A 214 -47.84 0.70 32.07
C ALA A 214 -49.28 0.56 31.59
#